data_AF-A0A9E1YN00-F1
#
_entry.id   AF-A0A9E1YN00-F1
#
_cell.length_a   1.000
_cell.length_b   1.000
_cell.length_c   1.000
_cell.angle_alpha   90.00
_cell.angle_beta   90.00
_cell.angle_gamma   90.00
#
_symmetry.space_group_name_H-M   'P 1'
#
loop_
_entity.id
_entity.type
_entity.pdbx_description
1 polymer ?
#
loop_
_entity_poly.entity_id
_entity_poly.type
_entity_poly.pdbx_seq_one_letter_code
_entity_poly.pdbx_strand_id
1 'polypeptide(L)'
;MLKSFWFYFFSLPVLLSLITFSIPINFIEDFINTPLFSDAVQYCEDVVNDDPYITEYGTMQDQCVANFMGEPKIIAPLIFLFSLLGLLFIFPFIIYVILYFIKKKVYCDN
;
A
#
# COMPACT_ATOMS: atom_id res chain seq x y z
N MET A 1 21.08 18.16 -12.84
CA MET A 1 19.75 17.57 -12.58
C MET A 1 19.76 16.74 -11.29
N LEU A 2 20.54 15.67 -11.21
CA LEU A 2 20.49 14.71 -10.09
C LEU A 2 20.81 15.28 -8.71
N LYS A 3 21.60 16.36 -8.59
CA LYS A 3 21.89 17.01 -7.29
C LYS A 3 20.86 18.07 -6.86
N SER A 4 19.80 18.28 -7.65
CA SER A 4 18.80 19.31 -7.37
C SER A 4 17.79 18.82 -6.33
N PHE A 5 17.54 19.61 -5.28
CA PHE A 5 16.47 19.35 -4.32
C PHE A 5 15.13 19.08 -5.02
N TRP A 6 14.77 19.90 -6.02
CA TRP A 6 13.53 19.76 -6.78
C TRP A 6 13.45 18.45 -7.57
N PHE A 7 14.58 17.94 -8.05
CA PHE A 7 14.58 16.66 -8.73
C PHE A 7 14.19 15.54 -7.76
N TYR A 8 14.76 15.51 -6.56
CA TYR A 8 14.41 14.51 -5.55
C TYR A 8 12.98 14.68 -5.03
N PHE A 9 12.55 15.91 -4.78
CA PHE A 9 11.19 16.22 -4.32
C PHE A 9 10.12 15.68 -5.27
N PHE A 10 10.32 15.81 -6.59
CA PHE A 10 9.37 15.30 -7.58
C PHE A 10 9.57 13.81 -7.92
N SER A 11 10.81 13.32 -7.96
CA SER A 11 11.09 11.93 -8.37
C SER A 11 10.85 10.90 -7.26
N LEU A 12 11.06 11.26 -5.99
CA LEU A 12 10.94 10.31 -4.88
C LEU A 12 9.50 9.80 -4.71
N PRO A 13 8.45 10.63 -4.68
CA PRO A 13 7.07 10.15 -4.59
C PRO A 13 6.68 9.28 -5.78
N VAL A 14 7.15 9.62 -6.98
CA VAL A 14 6.90 8.85 -8.21
C VAL A 14 7.57 7.47 -8.12
N LEU A 15 8.86 7.42 -7.77
CA LEU A 15 9.59 6.17 -7.63
C LEU A 15 8.96 5.26 -6.57
N LEU A 16 8.65 5.82 -5.40
CA LEU A 16 7.98 5.08 -4.33
C LEU A 16 6.64 4.52 -4.82
N SER A 17 5.80 5.35 -5.48
CA SER A 17 4.52 4.90 -6.01
C SER A 17 4.64 3.78 -7.04
N LEU A 18 5.60 3.86 -7.96
CA LEU A 18 5.80 2.83 -8.98
C LEU A 18 6.25 1.50 -8.36
N ILE A 19 7.12 1.56 -7.35
CA ILE A 19 7.56 0.37 -6.61
C ILE A 19 6.37 -0.24 -5.87
N THR A 20 5.66 0.53 -5.06
CA THR A 20 4.57 0.01 -4.22
C THR A 20 3.37 -0.46 -5.03
N PHE A 21 3.06 0.20 -6.15
CA PHE A 21 2.00 -0.25 -7.06
C PHE A 21 2.35 -1.55 -7.80
N SER A 22 3.63 -1.85 -7.94
CA SER A 22 4.12 -3.11 -8.54
C SER A 22 4.13 -4.27 -7.55
N ILE A 23 3.93 -4.03 -6.25
CA ILE A 23 3.83 -5.07 -5.23
C ILE A 23 2.36 -5.53 -5.15
N PRO A 24 2.07 -6.84 -5.26
CA PRO A 24 0.71 -7.32 -5.04
C PRO A 24 0.27 -7.01 -3.62
N ILE A 25 -0.90 -6.39 -3.46
CA ILE A 25 -1.49 -5.95 -2.19
C ILE A 25 -1.50 -7.10 -1.16
N ASN A 26 -1.86 -8.31 -1.60
CA ASN A 26 -1.93 -9.50 -0.74
C ASN A 26 -0.55 -10.02 -0.31
N PHE A 27 0.52 -9.70 -1.04
CA PHE A 27 1.86 -10.24 -0.78
C PHE A 27 2.48 -9.65 0.49
N ILE A 28 2.15 -8.41 0.84
CA ILE A 28 2.70 -7.75 2.04
C ILE A 28 2.08 -8.35 3.30
N GLU A 29 0.78 -8.63 3.26
CA GLU A 29 0.03 -9.11 4.42
C GLU A 29 0.28 -10.59 4.69
N ASP A 30 0.44 -11.41 3.64
CA ASP A 30 0.78 -12.82 3.79
C ASP A 30 2.25 -13.04 4.24
N PHE A 31 3.12 -12.03 4.11
CA PHE A 31 4.51 -12.09 4.57
C PHE A 31 4.65 -11.82 6.08
N ILE A 32 3.65 -11.20 6.71
CA ILE A 32 3.66 -10.87 8.13
C ILE A 32 3.01 -12.03 8.90
N ASN A 33 3.82 -13.05 9.24
CA ASN A 33 3.53 -14.10 10.23
C ASN A 33 2.04 -14.46 10.37
N THR A 34 1.37 -14.80 9.28
CA THR A 34 -0.02 -15.22 9.33
C THR A 34 -0.09 -16.51 10.17
N PRO A 35 -0.87 -16.52 11.27
CA PRO A 35 -0.98 -17.71 12.09
C PRO A 35 -1.60 -18.85 11.29
N LEU A 36 -1.34 -20.09 11.70
CA LEU A 36 -1.97 -21.24 11.07
C LEU A 36 -3.47 -21.20 11.31
N PHE A 37 -4.25 -21.42 10.25
CA PHE A 37 -5.71 -21.44 10.34
C PHE A 37 -6.21 -22.49 11.34
N SER A 38 -5.52 -23.63 11.47
CA SER A 38 -5.85 -24.66 12.47
C SER A 38 -5.82 -24.13 13.90
N ASP A 39 -4.85 -23.26 14.19
CA ASP A 39 -4.65 -22.72 15.53
C ASP A 39 -5.74 -21.70 15.84
N ALA A 40 -6.18 -20.93 14.84
CA ALA A 40 -7.30 -20.02 14.93
C ALA A 40 -8.61 -20.77 15.23
N VAL A 41 -8.88 -21.87 14.51
CA VAL A 41 -10.06 -22.70 14.72
C VAL A 41 -10.05 -23.33 16.12
N GLN A 42 -8.91 -23.86 16.56
CA GLN A 42 -8.77 -24.43 17.90
C GLN A 42 -8.96 -23.37 18.99
N TYR A 43 -8.39 -22.18 18.82
CA TYR A 43 -8.52 -21.08 19.77
C TYR A 43 -9.97 -20.61 19.91
N CYS A 44 -10.73 -20.63 18.82
CA CYS A 44 -12.12 -20.17 18.76
C CYS A 44 -13.16 -21.30 18.89
N GLU A 45 -12.77 -22.51 19.28
CA GLU A 45 -13.69 -23.68 19.33
C GLU A 45 -14.85 -23.47 20.32
N ASP A 46 -14.57 -22.85 21.47
CA ASP A 46 -15.54 -22.64 22.54
C ASP A 46 -16.43 -21.38 22.35
N VAL A 47 -16.28 -20.68 21.22
CA VAL A 47 -17.08 -19.48 20.93
C VAL A 47 -18.50 -19.89 20.53
N VAL A 48 -19.47 -19.34 21.26
CA VAL A 48 -20.88 -19.65 21.06
C VAL A 48 -21.41 -19.03 19.76
N ASN A 49 -21.99 -19.86 18.89
CA ASN A 49 -22.53 -19.48 17.58
C ASN A 49 -24.06 -19.51 17.55
N ASP A 50 -24.70 -18.76 18.45
CA ASP A 50 -26.15 -18.78 18.57
C ASP A 50 -26.88 -18.07 17.41
N ASP A 51 -26.21 -17.11 16.75
CA ASP A 51 -26.78 -16.36 15.63
C ASP A 51 -25.75 -16.23 14.48
N PRO A 52 -26.05 -16.78 13.29
CA PRO A 52 -25.15 -16.74 12.14
C PRO A 52 -25.05 -15.38 11.42
N TYR A 53 -25.81 -14.36 11.84
CA TYR A 53 -25.81 -13.04 11.20
C TYR A 53 -25.48 -11.88 12.14
N ILE A 54 -24.92 -12.18 13.31
CA ILE A 54 -24.65 -11.16 14.33
C ILE A 54 -23.40 -10.32 14.01
N THR A 55 -22.51 -10.82 13.13
CA THR A 55 -21.25 -10.15 12.77
C THR A 55 -21.12 -9.91 11.27
N GLU A 56 -20.25 -8.99 10.86
CA GLU A 56 -19.86 -8.78 9.46
C GLU A 56 -19.23 -10.03 8.81
N TYR A 57 -18.71 -10.93 9.65
CA TYR A 57 -18.07 -12.18 9.25
C TYR A 57 -19.02 -13.39 9.28
N GLY A 58 -20.29 -13.19 9.67
CA GLY A 58 -21.24 -14.28 9.92
C GLY A 58 -21.38 -14.56 11.42
N THR A 59 -20.91 -15.73 11.87
CA THR A 59 -21.02 -16.15 13.28
C THR A 59 -19.99 -15.45 14.18
N MET A 60 -20.18 -15.53 15.50
CA MET A 60 -19.19 -15.04 16.48
C MET A 60 -17.86 -15.81 16.40
N GLN A 61 -17.91 -17.10 16.07
CA GLN A 61 -16.71 -17.91 15.83
C GLN A 61 -15.97 -17.45 14.57
N ASP A 62 -16.68 -17.14 13.48
CA ASP A 62 -16.06 -16.63 12.26
C ASP A 62 -15.36 -15.28 12.52
N GLN A 63 -15.99 -14.39 13.30
CA GLN A 63 -15.37 -13.14 13.73
C GLN A 63 -14.15 -13.38 14.63
N CYS A 64 -14.20 -14.34 15.55
CA CYS A 64 -13.06 -14.73 16.39
C CYS A 64 -11.89 -15.20 15.53
N VAL A 65 -12.15 -16.08 14.56
CA VAL A 65 -11.15 -16.60 13.63
C VAL A 65 -10.57 -15.47 12.77
N ALA A 66 -11.41 -14.59 12.22
CA ALA A 66 -10.96 -13.44 11.43
C ALA A 66 -10.01 -12.53 12.24
N ASN A 67 -10.40 -12.19 13.47
CA ASN A 67 -9.56 -11.38 14.37
C ASN A 67 -8.24 -12.08 14.72
N PHE A 68 -8.27 -13.39 14.98
CA PHE A 68 -7.06 -14.17 15.27
C PHE A 68 -6.12 -14.22 14.06
N MET A 69 -6.67 -14.31 12.86
CA MET A 69 -5.93 -14.28 11.59
C MET A 69 -5.45 -12.86 11.20
N GLY A 70 -5.80 -11.83 12.00
CA GLY A 70 -5.29 -10.47 11.84
C GLY A 70 -6.13 -9.55 10.95
N GLU A 71 -7.41 -9.85 10.75
CA GLU A 71 -8.38 -8.92 10.15
C GLU A 71 -8.82 -7.82 11.15
N PRO A 72 -9.16 -6.59 10.69
CA PRO A 72 -9.07 -6.11 9.32
C PRO A 72 -7.64 -5.73 8.95
N LYS A 73 -7.20 -6.10 7.76
CA LYS A 73 -5.86 -5.78 7.27
C LYS A 73 -5.81 -4.37 6.66
N ILE A 74 -5.37 -3.39 7.46
CA ILE A 74 -5.41 -1.96 7.10
C ILE A 74 -4.16 -1.51 6.32
N ILE A 75 -3.07 -2.27 6.40
CA ILE A 75 -1.76 -1.86 5.88
C ILE A 75 -1.76 -1.80 4.35
N ALA A 76 -2.27 -2.83 3.67
CA ALA A 76 -2.19 -2.84 2.21
C ALA A 76 -3.09 -1.75 1.56
N PRO A 77 -4.33 -1.50 2.00
CA PRO A 77 -5.11 -0.34 1.56
C PRO A 77 -4.40 1.00 1.79
N LEU A 78 -3.70 1.15 2.91
CA LEU A 78 -2.95 2.37 3.22
C LEU A 78 -1.76 2.56 2.28
N ILE A 79 -0.98 1.51 2.03
CA ILE A 79 0.12 1.52 1.05
C ILE A 79 -0.41 1.85 -0.34
N PHE A 80 -1.54 1.26 -0.74
CA PHE A 80 -2.18 1.56 -2.01
C PHE A 80 -2.59 3.04 -2.11
N LEU A 81 -3.18 3.60 -1.06
CA LEU A 81 -3.54 5.03 -1.01
C LEU A 81 -2.31 5.94 -1.15
N PHE A 82 -1.23 5.67 -0.42
CA PHE A 82 0.02 6.43 -0.56
C PHE A 82 0.63 6.30 -1.96
N SER A 83 0.49 5.13 -2.58
CA SER A 83 0.92 4.90 -3.96
C SER A 83 0.16 5.81 -4.92
N LEU A 84 -1.16 5.90 -4.79
CA LEU A 84 -1.99 6.80 -5.61
C LEU A 84 -1.58 8.26 -5.47
N LEU A 85 -1.29 8.71 -4.24
CA LEU A 85 -0.81 10.07 -3.99
C LEU A 85 0.53 10.34 -4.68
N GLY A 86 1.46 9.38 -4.67
CA GLY A 86 2.73 9.51 -5.37
C GLY A 86 2.60 9.57 -6.90
N LEU A 87 1.60 8.89 -7.49
CA LEU A 87 1.33 8.98 -8.93
C LEU A 87 0.91 10.39 -9.36
N LEU A 88 0.29 11.18 -8.49
CA LEU A 88 -0.04 12.58 -8.78
C LEU A 88 1.21 13.42 -9.07
N PHE A 89 2.38 12.99 -8.60
CA PHE A 89 3.65 13.69 -8.86
C PHE A 89 4.24 13.39 -10.25
N ILE A 90 3.67 12.47 -11.03
CA ILE A 90 4.15 12.17 -12.39
C ILE A 90 4.09 13.41 -13.29
N PHE A 91 2.94 14.10 -13.34
CA PHE A 91 2.77 15.30 -14.14
C PHE A 91 3.76 16.42 -13.78
N PRO A 92 3.86 16.87 -12.50
CA PRO A 92 4.83 17.91 -12.15
C PRO A 92 6.28 17.45 -12.36
N PHE A 93 6.59 16.16 -12.18
CA PHE A 93 7.92 15.64 -12.49
C PHE A 93 8.26 15.73 -13.99
N ILE A 94 7.33 15.35 -14.87
CA ILE A 94 7.52 15.46 -16.33
C ILE A 94 7.73 16.92 -16.73
N ILE A 95 6.87 17.83 -16.24
CA ILE A 95 7.01 19.28 -16.52
C ILE A 95 8.37 19.80 -16.04
N TYR A 96 8.79 19.43 -14.82
CA TYR A 96 10.08 19.80 -14.28
C TYR A 96 11.25 19.34 -15.18
N VAL A 97 11.22 18.09 -15.63
CA VAL A 97 12.24 17.53 -16.52
C VAL A 97 12.27 18.25 -17.86
N ILE A 98 11.12 18.51 -18.48
CA ILE A 98 11.01 19.24 -19.75
C ILE A 98 11.62 20.64 -19.61
N LEU A 99 11.21 21.41 -18.59
CA LEU A 99 11.71 22.77 -18.36
C LEU A 99 13.22 22.79 -18.09
N TYR A 100 13.73 21.80 -17.36
CA TYR A 100 15.17 21.66 -17.14
C TYR A 100 15.93 21.48 -18.46
N PHE A 101 15.44 20.62 -19.37
CA PHE A 101 16.09 20.40 -20.66
C PHE A 101 15.99 21.62 -21.59
N ILE A 102 14.84 22.30 -21.64
CA ILE A 102 14.68 23.54 -22.41
C ILE A 102 15.67 24.59 -21.91
N LYS A 103 15.74 24.82 -20.58
CA LYS A 103 16.68 25.77 -20.00
C LYS A 103 18.11 25.38 -20.31
N LYS A 104 18.48 24.11 -20.12
CA LYS A 104 19.85 23.65 -20.42
C LYS A 104 20.23 23.92 -21.88
N LYS A 105 19.33 23.65 -22.83
CA LYS A 105 19.59 23.90 -24.26
C LYS A 105 19.87 25.39 -24.53
N VAL A 106 19.03 26.29 -24.02
CA VAL A 106 19.19 27.74 -24.20
C VAL A 106 20.52 28.29 -23.66
N TYR A 107 21.01 27.75 -22.53
CA TYR A 107 22.26 28.22 -21.90
C TYR A 107 23.53 27.56 -22.47
N CYS A 108 23.41 26.44 -23.20
CA CYS A 108 24.56 25.76 -23.81
C CYS A 108 24.72 26.05 -25.30
N ASP A 109 23.68 26.55 -25.96
CA ASP A 109 23.70 26.96 -27.38
C ASP A 109 24.01 28.47 -27.57
N ASN A 110 24.16 29.24 -26.48
CA ASN A 110 24.68 30.62 -26.45
C ASN A 110 26.11 30.63 -25.92
#